data_AF-K2KPG1-F1
#
_entry.id   AF-K2KPG1-F1
#
_cell.length_a   1.000
_cell.length_b   1.000
_cell.length_c   1.000
_cell.angle_alpha   90.00
_cell.angle_beta   90.00
_cell.angle_gamma   90.00
#
_symmetry.space_group_name_H-M   'P 1'
#
loop_
_entity.id
_entity.type
_entity.pdbx_description
1 polymer ?
#
loop_
_entity_poly.entity_id
_entity_poly.type
_entity_poly.pdbx_seq_one_letter_code
_entity_poly.pdbx_strand_id
1 'polypeptide(L)'
;PPPLKPTNALNLEVFDSLGEFLGYKTFKPIVDKVKNINAWIKNYDNKKAQAIMGFMENPTPDFQNNNFLCVLNRQGTRHNNYFGLTPTNLLIGAIYFSIRHCIKATWQNDRDQFYAPYDDAFQDDSEFKNDCLIFMLFHTQNRITTTQGTNHFIPFSETEVNAKERYSSHALLDFLKGGIKEESDSLFLNDKKENKPLKFSMSASRVFDAGREVYRYYHTQDFTNRPYNANASLYDIKEFFQGRNAQGKLNPPVKAKDTYYKQLYANLQDALKDLAKDLQPKVYEYGFLRE
;
A
#
# COMPACT_ATOMS: atom_id res chain seq x y z
N PRO A 1 -21.30 13.54 -46.95
CA PRO A 1 -21.71 13.21 -45.58
C PRO A 1 -20.77 13.89 -44.56
N PRO A 2 -21.29 14.69 -43.60
CA PRO A 2 -20.44 15.12 -42.49
C PRO A 2 -19.98 13.85 -41.73
N PRO A 3 -18.73 13.80 -41.25
CA PRO A 3 -18.29 12.66 -40.46
C PRO A 3 -19.20 12.57 -39.23
N LEU A 4 -19.80 11.40 -39.04
CA LEU A 4 -20.47 11.03 -37.79
C LEU A 4 -19.50 11.37 -36.66
N LYS A 5 -19.79 12.39 -35.87
CA LYS A 5 -19.16 12.53 -34.55
C LYS A 5 -19.61 11.29 -33.79
N PRO A 6 -18.71 10.32 -33.50
CA PRO A 6 -19.09 9.24 -32.62
C PRO A 6 -19.46 9.90 -31.31
N THR A 7 -20.59 9.53 -30.72
CA THR A 7 -20.69 9.61 -29.26
C THR A 7 -19.47 8.86 -28.75
N ASN A 8 -18.48 9.58 -28.18
CA ASN A 8 -17.12 9.10 -27.89
C ASN A 8 -17.08 8.10 -26.72
N ALA A 9 -18.03 7.17 -26.64
CA ALA A 9 -18.08 6.11 -25.67
C ALA A 9 -18.69 4.88 -26.36
N LEU A 10 -17.97 3.75 -26.34
CA LEU A 10 -18.48 2.46 -26.76
C LEU A 10 -18.87 1.68 -25.50
N ASN A 11 -20.15 1.36 -25.36
CA ASN A 11 -20.65 0.52 -24.26
C ASN A 11 -20.80 -0.91 -24.78
N LEU A 12 -20.12 -1.86 -24.15
CA LEU A 12 -20.20 -3.28 -24.48
C LEU A 12 -20.79 -4.06 -23.30
N GLU A 13 -21.68 -4.99 -23.60
CA GLU A 13 -22.09 -5.99 -22.62
C GLU A 13 -20.96 -6.98 -22.38
N VAL A 14 -20.72 -7.30 -21.11
CA VAL A 14 -19.66 -8.20 -20.68
C VAL A 14 -20.31 -9.47 -20.16
N PHE A 15 -19.84 -10.61 -20.63
CA PHE A 15 -20.30 -11.94 -20.19
C PHE A 15 -19.12 -12.75 -19.67
N ASP A 16 -19.40 -13.70 -18.77
CA ASP A 16 -18.39 -14.66 -18.31
C ASP A 16 -18.21 -15.82 -19.30
N SER A 17 -17.35 -16.79 -18.95
CA SER A 17 -17.12 -17.97 -19.78
C SER A 17 -18.33 -18.91 -19.89
N LEU A 18 -19.35 -18.74 -19.06
CA LEU A 18 -20.61 -19.50 -19.07
C LEU A 18 -21.73 -18.74 -19.81
N GLY A 19 -21.47 -17.52 -20.27
CA GLY A 19 -22.45 -16.65 -20.92
C GLY A 19 -23.32 -15.86 -19.94
N GLU A 20 -22.97 -15.83 -18.64
CA GLU A 20 -23.69 -15.04 -17.65
C GLU A 20 -23.33 -13.56 -17.78
N PHE A 21 -24.35 -12.69 -17.72
CA PHE A 21 -24.17 -11.24 -17.83
C PHE A 21 -23.45 -10.68 -16.59
N LEU A 22 -22.33 -9.99 -16.82
CA LEU A 22 -21.49 -9.40 -15.78
C LEU A 22 -21.65 -7.88 -15.66
N GLY A 23 -22.24 -7.22 -16.66
CA GLY A 23 -22.43 -5.77 -16.68
C GLY A 23 -22.03 -5.13 -17.99
N TYR A 24 -21.85 -3.81 -17.95
CA TYR A 24 -21.42 -3.00 -19.10
C TYR A 24 -19.99 -2.51 -18.91
N LYS A 25 -19.19 -2.55 -19.98
CA LYS A 25 -17.88 -1.90 -20.05
C LYS A 25 -17.94 -0.72 -21.01
N THR A 26 -17.60 0.44 -20.50
CA THR A 26 -17.55 1.67 -21.28
C THR A 26 -16.11 1.93 -21.72
N PHE A 27 -15.90 2.09 -23.02
CA PHE A 27 -14.63 2.51 -23.60
C PHE A 27 -14.77 3.94 -24.09
N LYS A 28 -14.13 4.88 -23.39
CA LYS A 28 -14.04 6.27 -23.82
C LYS A 28 -12.63 6.53 -24.35
N PRO A 29 -12.45 7.28 -25.45
CA PRO A 29 -11.17 7.88 -25.78
C PRO A 29 -10.76 8.72 -24.58
N ILE A 30 -9.76 8.26 -23.84
CA ILE A 30 -9.10 9.11 -22.87
C ILE A 30 -8.43 10.20 -23.68
N VAL A 31 -8.88 11.43 -23.50
CA VAL A 31 -8.28 12.60 -24.14
C VAL A 31 -6.80 12.59 -23.78
N ASP A 32 -5.92 12.54 -24.79
CA ASP A 32 -4.46 12.35 -24.70
C ASP A 32 -3.70 13.32 -23.76
N LYS A 33 -4.41 14.25 -23.12
CA LYS A 33 -3.89 15.29 -22.22
C LYS A 33 -3.85 14.89 -20.75
N VAL A 34 -4.48 13.77 -20.36
CA VAL A 34 -4.50 13.35 -18.96
C VAL A 34 -3.17 12.68 -18.60
N LYS A 35 -2.45 13.22 -17.61
CA LYS A 35 -1.24 12.60 -17.10
C LYS A 35 -1.58 11.25 -16.45
N ASN A 36 -0.77 10.23 -16.70
CA ASN A 36 -0.86 8.98 -15.95
C ASN A 36 -0.36 9.16 -14.51
N ILE A 37 -0.71 8.22 -13.64
CA ILE A 37 -0.35 8.30 -12.22
C ILE A 37 1.18 8.29 -11.99
N ASN A 38 1.95 7.66 -12.87
CA ASN A 38 3.42 7.65 -12.79
C ASN A 38 4.03 9.03 -13.06
N ALA A 39 3.41 9.84 -13.92
CA ALA A 39 3.80 11.23 -14.14
C ALA A 39 3.39 12.12 -12.97
N TRP A 40 2.29 11.81 -12.29
CA TRP A 40 1.84 12.52 -11.08
C TRP A 40 2.75 12.27 -9.88
N ILE A 41 3.04 11.01 -9.54
CA ILE A 41 3.84 10.69 -8.34
C ILE A 41 5.27 11.25 -8.41
N LYS A 42 5.83 11.43 -9.63
CA LYS A 42 7.15 12.03 -9.84
C LYS A 42 7.28 13.46 -9.29
N ASN A 43 6.18 14.19 -9.16
CA ASN A 43 6.20 15.55 -8.59
C ASN A 43 6.56 15.53 -7.09
N TYR A 44 6.43 14.38 -6.42
CA TYR A 44 6.70 14.19 -5.00
C TYR A 44 8.01 13.44 -4.74
N ASP A 45 8.80 13.20 -5.79
CA ASP A 45 10.08 12.51 -5.67
C ASP A 45 11.11 13.44 -5.03
N ASN A 46 11.68 13.01 -3.90
CA ASN A 46 12.69 13.78 -3.19
C ASN A 46 14.06 13.09 -3.31
N LYS A 47 14.66 13.19 -4.49
CA LYS A 47 15.95 12.55 -4.80
C LYS A 47 17.13 13.02 -3.94
N LYS A 48 16.98 14.14 -3.22
CA LYS A 48 17.99 14.70 -2.33
C LYS A 48 17.76 14.33 -0.85
N ALA A 49 16.69 13.59 -0.54
CA ALA A 49 16.38 13.21 0.82
C ALA A 49 17.47 12.33 1.42
N GLN A 50 17.92 12.69 2.62
CA GLN A 50 18.93 11.91 3.35
C GLN A 50 18.34 10.73 4.13
N ALA A 51 17.02 10.72 4.37
CA ALA A 51 16.33 9.74 5.21
C ALA A 51 15.32 8.90 4.41
N ILE A 52 15.82 8.06 3.49
CA ILE A 52 14.99 7.12 2.74
C ILE A 52 14.66 5.92 3.64
N MET A 53 13.37 5.69 3.89
CA MET A 53 12.86 4.55 4.67
C MET A 53 12.81 3.27 3.83
N GLY A 54 12.59 3.40 2.53
CA GLY A 54 12.50 2.29 1.59
C GLY A 54 12.20 2.79 0.18
N PHE A 55 11.96 1.87 -0.74
CA PHE A 55 11.67 2.17 -2.13
C PHE A 55 10.39 1.46 -2.58
N MET A 56 9.58 2.16 -3.35
CA MET A 56 8.41 1.58 -4.01
C MET A 56 8.68 1.44 -5.51
N GLU A 57 8.53 0.23 -6.05
CA GLU A 57 8.61 0.01 -7.49
C GLU A 57 7.38 0.61 -8.19
N ASN A 58 7.58 1.46 -9.19
CA ASN A 58 6.51 2.11 -9.96
C ASN A 58 6.48 1.53 -11.39
N PRO A 59 5.87 0.34 -11.58
CA PRO A 59 5.76 -0.27 -12.90
C PRO A 59 4.74 0.49 -13.74
N THR A 60 4.55 0.07 -15.00
CA THR A 60 3.50 0.60 -15.90
C THR A 60 2.17 0.73 -15.16
N PRO A 61 1.46 1.87 -15.29
CA PRO A 61 0.32 2.20 -14.44
C PRO A 61 -0.97 1.52 -14.91
N ASP A 62 -0.99 0.19 -14.95
CA ASP A 62 -2.14 -0.63 -15.30
C ASP A 62 -2.26 -1.85 -14.37
N PHE A 63 -3.40 -2.55 -14.45
CA PHE A 63 -3.64 -3.75 -13.63
C PHE A 63 -2.72 -4.91 -13.97
N GLN A 64 -2.38 -5.11 -15.26
CA GLN A 64 -1.46 -6.16 -15.71
C GLN A 64 -0.12 -6.11 -14.96
N ASN A 65 0.39 -4.91 -14.70
CA ASN A 65 1.70 -4.69 -14.09
C ASN A 65 1.66 -4.45 -12.57
N ASN A 66 0.47 -4.45 -11.93
CA ASN A 66 0.34 -4.25 -10.47
C ASN A 66 1.11 -5.28 -9.64
N ASN A 67 1.31 -6.51 -10.14
CA ASN A 67 2.08 -7.54 -9.42
C ASN A 67 3.56 -7.16 -9.16
N PHE A 68 4.08 -6.17 -9.88
CA PHE A 68 5.43 -5.63 -9.69
C PHE A 68 5.47 -4.48 -8.69
N LEU A 69 4.34 -3.82 -8.41
CA LEU A 69 4.26 -2.73 -7.43
C LEU A 69 4.43 -3.29 -6.02
N CYS A 70 5.59 -3.04 -5.42
CA CYS A 70 5.92 -3.48 -4.07
C CYS A 70 6.80 -2.46 -3.33
N VAL A 71 6.79 -2.55 -2.00
CA VAL A 71 7.68 -1.77 -1.11
C VAL A 71 8.87 -2.64 -0.71
N LEU A 72 10.08 -2.10 -0.84
CA LEU A 72 11.37 -2.78 -0.70
C LEU A 72 12.32 -1.97 0.18
N ASN A 73 13.27 -2.62 0.85
CA ASN A 73 14.27 -1.92 1.66
C ASN A 73 15.23 -1.09 0.78
N ARG A 74 15.55 -1.61 -0.41
CA ARG A 74 16.53 -1.05 -1.34
C ARG A 74 15.92 -0.85 -2.71
N GLN A 75 16.46 0.08 -3.46
CA GLN A 75 16.12 0.28 -4.86
C GLN A 75 16.40 -1.02 -5.63
N GLY A 76 15.42 -1.47 -6.42
CA GLY A 76 15.58 -2.64 -7.27
C GLY A 76 16.39 -2.34 -8.54
N THR A 77 16.72 -3.39 -9.28
CA THR A 77 17.59 -3.30 -10.48
C THR A 77 16.83 -3.35 -11.80
N ARG A 78 15.51 -3.59 -11.77
CA ARG A 78 14.69 -3.64 -12.99
C ARG A 78 14.62 -2.27 -13.65
N HIS A 79 14.40 -2.27 -14.96
CA HIS A 79 14.18 -1.05 -15.75
C HIS A 79 12.77 -0.45 -15.50
N ASN A 80 12.50 -0.11 -14.24
CA ASN A 80 11.30 0.55 -13.74
C ASN A 80 11.72 1.77 -12.90
N ASN A 81 10.80 2.71 -12.71
CA ASN A 81 11.05 3.81 -11.77
C ASN A 81 10.91 3.30 -10.33
N TYR A 82 11.71 3.83 -9.42
CA TYR A 82 11.57 3.57 -7.99
C TYR A 82 11.37 4.89 -7.27
N PHE A 83 10.32 4.94 -6.45
CA PHE A 83 10.02 6.09 -5.61
C PHE A 83 10.64 5.89 -4.24
N GLY A 84 11.57 6.77 -3.85
CA GLY A 84 12.17 6.76 -2.52
C GLY A 84 11.14 7.23 -1.49
N LEU A 85 10.69 6.32 -0.63
CA LEU A 85 9.79 6.62 0.47
C LEU A 85 10.58 7.31 1.57
N THR A 86 10.20 8.55 1.85
CA THR A 86 10.70 9.35 2.96
C THR A 86 9.52 9.63 3.88
N PRO A 87 9.75 10.10 5.10
CA PRO A 87 8.66 10.58 5.93
C PRO A 87 7.79 11.60 5.16
N THR A 88 8.39 12.57 4.47
CA THR A 88 7.67 13.71 3.86
C THR A 88 6.75 13.33 2.71
N ASN A 89 7.02 12.21 2.02
CA ASN A 89 6.21 11.73 0.90
C ASN A 89 5.51 10.39 1.17
N LEU A 90 5.59 9.87 2.41
CA LEU A 90 5.08 8.56 2.79
C LEU A 90 3.59 8.39 2.47
N LEU A 91 2.77 9.40 2.77
CA LEU A 91 1.32 9.35 2.50
C LEU A 91 1.02 9.35 1.00
N ILE A 92 1.78 10.10 0.19
CA ILE A 92 1.63 10.09 -1.26
C ILE A 92 2.00 8.72 -1.83
N GLY A 93 3.09 8.13 -1.34
CA GLY A 93 3.48 6.76 -1.69
C GLY A 93 2.41 5.74 -1.30
N ALA A 94 1.82 5.89 -0.11
CA ALA A 94 0.75 5.03 0.39
C ALA A 94 -0.53 5.11 -0.45
N ILE A 95 -0.93 6.32 -0.88
CA ILE A 95 -2.06 6.51 -1.81
C ILE A 95 -1.78 5.76 -3.10
N TYR A 96 -0.64 6.05 -3.75
CA TYR A 96 -0.26 5.41 -5.02
C TYR A 96 -0.27 3.88 -4.92
N PHE A 97 0.26 3.34 -3.82
CA PHE A 97 0.27 1.90 -3.57
C PHE A 97 -1.14 1.33 -3.41
N SER A 98 -1.96 1.98 -2.59
CA SER A 98 -3.25 1.44 -2.14
C SER A 98 -4.30 1.52 -3.23
N ILE A 99 -4.39 2.63 -3.95
CA ILE A 99 -5.34 2.78 -5.07
C ILE A 99 -5.08 1.76 -6.19
N ARG A 100 -3.84 1.32 -6.37
CA ARG A 100 -3.48 0.26 -7.33
C ARG A 100 -3.75 -1.16 -6.82
N HIS A 101 -3.76 -1.39 -5.50
CA HIS A 101 -3.90 -2.73 -4.93
C HIS A 101 -5.26 -3.02 -4.28
N CYS A 102 -6.06 -2.00 -3.93
CA CYS A 102 -7.38 -2.20 -3.32
C CYS A 102 -8.40 -2.81 -4.28
N ILE A 103 -8.25 -2.58 -5.59
CA ILE A 103 -9.08 -3.20 -6.62
C ILE A 103 -8.35 -4.42 -7.16
N LYS A 104 -9.00 -5.58 -7.08
CA LYS A 104 -8.42 -6.84 -7.57
C LYS A 104 -8.28 -6.79 -9.09
N ALA A 105 -7.10 -7.16 -9.60
CA ALA A 105 -6.91 -7.39 -11.02
C ALA A 105 -7.78 -8.58 -11.50
N THR A 106 -8.51 -8.36 -12.58
CA THR A 106 -9.36 -9.33 -13.27
C THR A 106 -9.15 -9.18 -14.77
N TRP A 107 -9.64 -10.12 -15.56
CA TRP A 107 -9.58 -10.00 -17.02
C TRP A 107 -10.34 -8.77 -17.54
N GLN A 108 -11.34 -8.26 -16.80
CA GLN A 108 -12.16 -7.11 -17.21
C GLN A 108 -11.45 -5.76 -17.04
N ASN A 109 -10.47 -5.68 -16.14
CA ASN A 109 -9.72 -4.46 -15.85
C ASN A 109 -8.22 -4.55 -16.20
N ASP A 110 -7.75 -5.66 -16.77
CA ASP A 110 -6.33 -5.93 -17.06
C ASP A 110 -5.60 -4.76 -17.76
N ARG A 111 -6.29 -4.04 -18.65
CA ARG A 111 -5.76 -2.91 -19.43
C ARG A 111 -6.20 -1.53 -18.96
N ASP A 112 -7.02 -1.44 -17.92
CA ASP A 112 -7.43 -0.16 -17.36
C ASP A 112 -6.20 0.55 -16.80
N GLN A 113 -6.02 1.80 -17.21
CA GLN A 113 -4.88 2.62 -16.81
C GLN A 113 -5.23 3.47 -15.58
N PHE A 114 -4.24 3.70 -14.73
CA PHE A 114 -4.33 4.61 -13.60
C PHE A 114 -3.87 6.02 -13.98
N TYR A 115 -4.63 7.03 -13.57
CA TYR A 115 -4.43 8.42 -13.93
C TYR A 115 -3.97 9.27 -12.75
N ALA A 116 -3.44 10.45 -13.05
CA ALA A 116 -3.36 11.53 -12.07
C ALA A 116 -4.77 11.85 -11.54
N PRO A 117 -4.89 12.26 -10.27
CA PRO A 117 -6.17 12.63 -9.69
C PRO A 117 -6.81 13.79 -10.47
N TYR A 118 -8.13 13.96 -10.33
CA TYR A 118 -8.84 15.07 -10.97
C TYR A 118 -8.30 16.43 -10.54
N ASP A 119 -8.04 16.59 -9.25
CA ASP A 119 -7.53 17.78 -8.60
C ASP A 119 -6.87 17.40 -7.26
N ASP A 120 -6.62 18.40 -6.41
CA ASP A 120 -5.98 18.21 -5.10
C ASP A 120 -6.98 17.91 -3.97
N ALA A 121 -8.26 17.63 -4.23
CA ALA A 121 -9.27 17.41 -3.18
C ALA A 121 -8.92 16.26 -2.22
N PHE A 122 -8.23 15.22 -2.72
CA PHE A 122 -7.74 14.11 -1.89
C PHE A 122 -6.73 14.55 -0.80
N GLN A 123 -6.10 15.72 -0.96
CA GLN A 123 -5.14 16.25 0.02
C GLN A 123 -5.83 16.66 1.33
N ASP A 124 -7.09 17.05 1.29
CA ASP A 124 -7.86 17.43 2.48
C ASP A 124 -8.49 16.22 3.18
N ASP A 125 -8.61 15.09 2.48
CA ASP A 125 -9.13 13.83 3.02
C ASP A 125 -8.06 13.09 3.83
N SER A 126 -7.92 13.50 5.10
CA SER A 126 -6.97 12.89 6.03
C SER A 126 -7.30 11.44 6.36
N GLU A 127 -8.59 11.06 6.38
CA GLU A 127 -8.99 9.67 6.64
C GLU A 127 -8.51 8.75 5.51
N PHE A 128 -8.81 9.10 4.25
CA PHE A 128 -8.35 8.35 3.07
C PHE A 128 -6.84 8.18 3.02
N LYS A 129 -6.07 9.24 3.28
CA LYS A 129 -4.59 9.19 3.28
C LYS A 129 -4.06 8.23 4.35
N ASN A 130 -4.65 8.29 5.55
CA ASN A 130 -4.23 7.47 6.68
C ASN A 130 -4.62 5.99 6.47
N ASP A 131 -5.81 5.76 5.93
CA ASP A 131 -6.30 4.43 5.56
C ASP A 131 -5.45 3.78 4.47
N CYS A 132 -5.03 4.57 3.46
CA CYS A 132 -4.04 4.12 2.47
C CYS A 132 -2.70 3.73 3.12
N LEU A 133 -2.24 4.48 4.13
CA LEU A 133 -1.02 4.12 4.87
C LEU A 133 -1.18 2.77 5.56
N ILE A 134 -2.28 2.56 6.29
CA ILE A 134 -2.56 1.28 6.95
C ILE A 134 -2.64 0.15 5.93
N PHE A 135 -3.36 0.34 4.82
CA PHE A 135 -3.46 -0.66 3.78
C PHE A 135 -2.08 -1.04 3.24
N MET A 136 -1.24 -0.06 2.88
CA MET A 136 0.12 -0.30 2.39
C MET A 136 0.97 -1.08 3.40
N LEU A 137 0.92 -0.73 4.69
CA LEU A 137 1.76 -1.34 5.72
C LEU A 137 1.51 -2.84 5.85
N PHE A 138 0.26 -3.28 5.82
CA PHE A 138 -0.12 -4.68 6.03
C PHE A 138 -0.39 -5.46 4.74
N HIS A 139 -0.39 -4.80 3.58
CA HIS A 139 -0.56 -5.47 2.30
C HIS A 139 0.59 -6.43 1.99
N THR A 140 0.28 -7.53 1.29
CA THR A 140 1.26 -8.58 0.98
C THR A 140 2.40 -8.14 0.05
N GLN A 141 2.24 -7.02 -0.66
CA GLN A 141 3.26 -6.42 -1.51
C GLN A 141 4.16 -5.42 -0.77
N ASN A 142 3.93 -5.20 0.53
CA ASN A 142 5.00 -4.71 1.40
C ASN A 142 5.97 -5.87 1.67
N ARG A 143 7.15 -5.79 1.08
CA ARG A 143 8.18 -6.84 1.11
C ARG A 143 9.44 -6.37 1.85
N ILE A 144 9.30 -5.34 2.70
CA ILE A 144 10.35 -4.96 3.65
C ILE A 144 10.73 -6.19 4.45
N THR A 145 12.03 -6.43 4.61
CA THR A 145 12.58 -7.55 5.38
C THR A 145 13.87 -7.10 6.04
N THR A 146 14.13 -7.56 7.26
CA THR A 146 15.39 -7.27 7.95
C THR A 146 16.61 -7.87 7.27
N THR A 147 16.41 -8.84 6.37
CA THR A 147 17.52 -9.44 5.59
C THR A 147 18.11 -8.51 4.54
N GLN A 148 17.37 -7.46 4.14
CA GLN A 148 17.79 -6.51 3.10
C GLN A 148 18.13 -5.11 3.65
N GLY A 149 17.98 -4.88 4.96
CA GLY A 149 18.34 -3.62 5.60
C GLY A 149 17.49 -3.33 6.82
N THR A 150 17.69 -2.15 7.40
CA THR A 150 16.90 -1.67 8.53
C THR A 150 15.42 -1.62 8.17
N ASN A 151 14.57 -2.11 9.07
CA ASN A 151 13.13 -2.00 8.93
C ASN A 151 12.67 -0.68 9.55
N HIS A 152 12.22 0.25 8.70
CA HIS A 152 11.69 1.55 9.11
C HIS A 152 10.16 1.57 9.24
N PHE A 153 9.48 0.46 8.90
CA PHE A 153 8.02 0.37 8.72
C PHE A 153 7.32 -0.43 9.83
N ILE A 154 7.86 -0.42 11.05
CA ILE A 154 7.22 -1.04 12.21
C ILE A 154 6.18 -0.06 12.78
N PRO A 155 4.87 -0.38 12.77
CA PRO A 155 3.83 0.58 13.13
C PRO A 155 3.44 0.56 14.62
N PHE A 156 4.04 -0.34 15.41
CA PHE A 156 3.76 -0.50 16.84
C PHE A 156 5.02 -0.27 17.66
N SER A 157 4.89 0.31 18.85
CA SER A 157 6.00 0.44 19.79
C SER A 157 6.39 -0.89 20.40
N GLU A 158 7.62 -0.97 20.92
CA GLU A 158 8.14 -2.16 21.59
C GLU A 158 7.23 -2.61 22.74
N THR A 159 6.63 -1.67 23.47
CA THR A 159 5.70 -1.96 24.58
C THR A 159 4.35 -2.47 24.09
N GLU A 160 3.83 -1.95 22.96
CA GLU A 160 2.56 -2.42 22.40
C GLU A 160 2.61 -3.88 21.99
N VAL A 161 3.76 -4.37 21.52
CA VAL A 161 3.93 -5.74 21.04
C VAL A 161 4.80 -6.62 21.92
N ASN A 162 5.22 -6.12 23.08
CA ASN A 162 6.12 -6.79 24.04
C ASN A 162 7.44 -7.27 23.40
N ALA A 163 8.05 -6.43 22.55
CA ALA A 163 9.36 -6.72 22.00
C ALA A 163 10.43 -6.75 23.12
N LYS A 164 11.29 -7.77 23.10
CA LYS A 164 12.36 -8.00 24.10
C LYS A 164 13.59 -7.11 23.92
N GLU A 165 13.74 -6.48 22.76
CA GLU A 165 14.86 -5.61 22.42
C GLU A 165 14.36 -4.35 21.73
N ARG A 166 15.19 -3.31 21.73
CA ARG A 166 14.89 -2.00 21.12
C ARG A 166 14.95 -2.08 19.59
N TYR A 167 14.05 -1.36 18.92
CA TYR A 167 14.13 -1.22 17.46
C TYR A 167 15.35 -0.40 17.02
N SER A 168 15.88 -0.78 15.85
CA SER A 168 16.93 -0.06 15.14
C SER A 168 16.40 1.21 14.46
N SER A 169 15.09 1.33 14.26
CA SER A 169 14.47 2.55 13.77
C SER A 169 13.07 2.76 14.33
N HIS A 170 12.79 4.01 14.72
CA HIS A 170 11.47 4.48 15.14
C HIS A 170 10.80 5.36 14.08
N ALA A 171 11.31 5.41 12.84
CA ALA A 171 10.88 6.37 11.82
C ALA A 171 9.36 6.39 11.57
N LEU A 172 8.72 5.23 11.38
CA LEU A 172 7.27 5.18 11.22
C LEU A 172 6.52 5.49 12.53
N LEU A 173 7.06 5.09 13.69
CA LEU A 173 6.43 5.41 14.98
C LEU A 173 6.43 6.92 15.25
N ASP A 174 7.54 7.58 14.98
CA ASP A 174 7.67 9.03 15.13
C ASP A 174 6.74 9.75 14.14
N PHE A 175 6.64 9.24 12.91
CA PHE A 175 5.66 9.71 11.92
C PHE A 175 4.22 9.60 12.44
N LEU A 176 3.84 8.43 12.99
CA LEU A 176 2.48 8.17 13.48
C LEU A 176 2.12 9.01 14.72
N LYS A 177 3.12 9.37 15.56
CA LYS A 177 2.92 10.12 16.81
C LYS A 177 2.78 11.63 16.64
N GLY A 178 3.25 12.21 15.53
CA GLY A 178 3.28 13.67 15.40
C GLY A 178 3.15 14.25 14.01
N GLY A 179 3.11 13.44 12.94
CA GLY A 179 3.35 13.96 11.59
C GLY A 179 4.74 14.61 11.48
N ILE A 180 5.24 14.84 10.28
CA ILE A 180 6.51 15.56 10.15
C ILE A 180 6.23 17.04 10.34
N LYS A 181 7.02 17.68 11.20
CA LYS A 181 7.21 19.12 11.12
C LYS A 181 7.90 19.39 9.79
N GLU A 182 7.15 19.75 8.76
CA GLU A 182 7.77 20.29 7.55
C GLU A 182 8.48 21.59 7.94
N GLU A 183 9.79 21.65 7.72
CA GLU A 183 10.47 22.95 7.55
C GLU A 183 9.92 23.53 6.23
N SER A 184 8.90 24.37 6.36
CA SER A 184 8.22 24.98 5.22
C SER A 184 9.11 26.06 4.58
N ASP A 185 9.67 25.77 3.42
CA ASP A 185 10.07 26.80 2.43
C ASP A 185 8.96 27.06 1.39
N SER A 186 7.74 26.57 1.64
CA SER A 186 6.56 26.82 0.81
C SER A 186 5.63 27.82 1.48
N LEU A 187 5.59 29.02 0.91
CA LEU A 187 4.90 30.25 1.32
C LEU A 187 3.37 30.20 1.44
N PHE A 188 2.73 29.03 1.55
CA PHE A 188 1.28 28.92 1.75
C PHE A 188 0.93 27.73 2.65
N LEU A 189 0.56 28.06 3.89
CA LEU A 189 -0.29 27.35 4.88
C LEU A 189 0.30 27.50 6.29
N ASN A 190 0.26 28.73 6.80
CA ASN A 190 0.33 28.99 8.23
C ASN A 190 -1.02 28.63 8.86
N ASP A 191 -1.12 27.40 9.36
CA ASP A 191 -1.89 27.13 10.56
C ASP A 191 -1.08 26.17 11.43
N LYS A 192 -0.93 26.54 12.70
CA LYS A 192 -0.20 25.78 13.73
C LYS A 192 -0.72 24.34 13.74
N LYS A 193 0.00 23.41 13.10
CA LYS A 193 -0.36 21.98 13.11
C LYS A 193 -0.15 21.44 14.52
N GLU A 194 -1.24 21.33 15.27
CA GLU A 194 -1.27 20.54 16.51
C GLU A 194 -0.84 19.10 16.18
N ASN A 195 0.09 18.54 16.97
CA ASN A 195 0.47 17.13 16.91
C ASN A 195 -0.71 16.26 17.36
N LYS A 196 -1.73 16.12 16.51
CA LYS A 196 -2.84 15.19 16.72
C LYS A 196 -2.45 13.84 16.13
N PRO A 197 -2.66 12.73 16.87
CA PRO A 197 -2.52 11.38 16.32
C PRO A 197 -3.34 11.23 15.03
N LEU A 198 -2.83 10.42 14.09
CA LEU A 198 -3.57 10.10 12.87
C LEU A 198 -4.93 9.48 13.23
N LYS A 199 -5.97 9.90 12.52
CA LYS A 199 -7.31 9.31 12.62
C LYS A 199 -7.50 8.32 11.49
N PHE A 200 -7.94 7.12 11.84
CA PHE A 200 -8.23 6.03 10.92
C PHE A 200 -9.74 5.81 10.84
N SER A 201 -10.22 5.29 9.71
CA SER A 201 -11.56 4.74 9.65
C SER A 201 -11.70 3.51 10.55
N MET A 202 -12.93 3.02 10.68
CA MET A 202 -13.22 1.80 11.42
C MET A 202 -12.53 0.57 10.82
N SER A 203 -12.51 0.44 9.49
CA SER A 203 -11.87 -0.70 8.82
C SER A 203 -10.35 -0.64 8.90
N ALA A 204 -9.75 0.55 8.74
CA ALA A 204 -8.32 0.73 8.94
C ALA A 204 -7.91 0.45 10.40
N SER A 205 -8.70 0.87 11.38
CA SER A 205 -8.46 0.54 12.79
C SER A 205 -8.47 -0.98 13.03
N ARG A 206 -9.41 -1.72 12.42
CA ARG A 206 -9.44 -3.19 12.49
C ARG A 206 -8.21 -3.85 11.87
N VAL A 207 -7.72 -3.32 10.74
CA VAL A 207 -6.47 -3.81 10.12
C VAL A 207 -5.29 -3.55 11.05
N PHE A 208 -5.19 -2.35 11.62
CA PHE A 208 -4.13 -1.97 12.55
C PHE A 208 -4.12 -2.88 13.79
N ASP A 209 -5.28 -3.12 14.39
CA ASP A 209 -5.43 -4.00 15.55
C ASP A 209 -5.11 -5.46 15.22
N ALA A 210 -5.61 -5.99 14.10
CA ALA A 210 -5.31 -7.35 13.66
C ALA A 210 -3.80 -7.52 13.36
N GLY A 211 -3.18 -6.51 12.77
CA GLY A 211 -1.73 -6.45 12.57
C GLY A 211 -0.96 -6.50 13.89
N ARG A 212 -1.43 -5.76 14.91
CA ARG A 212 -0.79 -5.71 16.23
C ARG A 212 -0.79 -7.08 16.90
N GLU A 213 -1.89 -7.82 16.80
CA GLU A 213 -1.98 -9.18 17.36
C GLU A 213 -1.04 -10.17 16.66
N VAL A 214 -0.83 -10.04 15.34
CA VAL A 214 0.19 -10.83 14.62
C VAL A 214 1.60 -10.53 15.13
N TYR A 215 1.93 -9.24 15.35
CA TYR A 215 3.24 -8.84 15.88
C TYR A 215 3.43 -9.29 17.33
N ARG A 216 2.44 -9.08 18.20
CA ARG A 216 2.44 -9.57 19.59
C ARG A 216 2.74 -11.06 19.64
N TYR A 217 2.02 -11.83 18.84
CA TYR A 217 2.20 -13.28 18.83
C TYR A 217 3.59 -13.70 18.35
N TYR A 218 4.20 -12.98 17.41
CA TYR A 218 5.59 -13.23 17.02
C TYR A 218 6.57 -13.02 18.19
N HIS A 219 6.42 -11.95 18.97
CA HIS A 219 7.33 -11.67 20.09
C HIS A 219 7.16 -12.63 21.29
N THR A 220 6.03 -13.34 21.39
CA THR A 220 5.82 -14.40 22.40
C THR A 220 6.44 -15.74 22.02
N GLN A 221 6.93 -15.91 20.78
CA GLN A 221 7.48 -17.19 20.33
C GLN A 221 8.77 -17.57 21.06
N ASP A 222 9.07 -18.87 21.05
CA ASP A 222 10.34 -19.39 21.54
C ASP A 222 11.44 -19.22 20.48
N PHE A 223 12.50 -18.52 20.88
CA PHE A 223 13.67 -18.21 20.07
C PHE A 223 14.92 -18.96 20.55
N THR A 224 14.76 -20.02 21.36
CA THR A 224 15.89 -20.83 21.82
C THR A 224 16.69 -21.44 20.66
N ASN A 225 16.01 -21.81 19.57
CA ASN A 225 16.64 -22.45 18.40
C ASN A 225 16.70 -21.55 17.15
N ARG A 226 16.40 -20.25 17.28
CA ARG A 226 16.40 -19.27 16.17
C ARG A 226 16.73 -17.89 16.70
N PRO A 227 17.54 -17.07 16.01
CA PRO A 227 17.83 -15.72 16.48
C PRO A 227 16.55 -14.91 16.64
N TYR A 228 16.38 -14.31 17.82
CA TYR A 228 15.32 -13.33 18.05
C TYR A 228 15.59 -12.08 17.21
N ASN A 229 14.53 -11.47 16.67
CA ASN A 229 14.63 -10.25 15.88
C ASN A 229 13.52 -9.29 16.27
N ALA A 230 13.85 -8.28 17.11
CA ALA A 230 12.90 -7.24 17.45
C ALA A 230 12.42 -6.44 16.23
N ASN A 231 13.23 -6.33 15.18
CA ASN A 231 12.95 -5.49 14.01
C ASN A 231 12.12 -6.19 12.92
N ALA A 232 11.57 -7.38 13.20
CA ALA A 232 10.86 -8.18 12.22
C ALA A 232 9.74 -7.39 11.54
N SER A 233 9.74 -7.39 10.21
CA SER A 233 8.61 -6.90 9.42
C SER A 233 7.48 -7.94 9.38
N LEU A 234 6.30 -7.54 8.90
CA LEU A 234 5.23 -8.51 8.61
C LEU A 234 5.72 -9.59 7.62
N TYR A 235 6.59 -9.25 6.67
CA TYR A 235 7.17 -10.23 5.75
C TYR A 235 8.04 -11.26 6.49
N ASP A 236 8.91 -10.81 7.39
CA ASP A 236 9.76 -11.68 8.21
C ASP A 236 8.92 -12.56 9.15
N ILE A 237 7.87 -12.01 9.76
CA ILE A 237 6.93 -12.75 10.59
C ILE A 237 6.22 -13.84 9.77
N LYS A 238 5.75 -13.50 8.56
CA LYS A 238 5.18 -14.50 7.65
C LYS A 238 6.18 -15.60 7.33
N GLU A 239 7.43 -15.25 7.05
CA GLU A 239 8.48 -16.24 6.82
C GLU A 239 8.73 -17.14 8.03
N PHE A 240 8.75 -16.58 9.24
CA PHE A 240 8.94 -17.35 10.47
C PHE A 240 7.91 -18.48 10.63
N PHE A 241 6.63 -18.19 10.36
CA PHE A 241 5.53 -19.15 10.54
C PHE A 241 5.23 -20.01 9.29
N GLN A 242 5.39 -19.46 8.09
CA GLN A 242 5.03 -20.13 6.83
C GLN A 242 6.22 -20.88 6.23
N GLY A 243 7.45 -20.43 6.50
CA GLY A 243 8.66 -20.93 5.87
C GLY A 243 8.72 -20.63 4.37
N ARG A 244 9.73 -21.19 3.71
CA ARG A 244 9.92 -21.10 2.25
C ARG A 244 9.74 -22.47 1.59
N ASN A 245 9.41 -22.46 0.30
CA ASN A 245 9.40 -23.67 -0.52
C ASN A 245 10.83 -24.01 -1.02
N ALA A 246 10.97 -25.11 -1.77
CA ALA A 246 12.25 -25.56 -2.31
C ALA A 246 12.93 -24.54 -3.25
N GLN A 247 12.17 -23.62 -3.85
CA GLN A 247 12.66 -22.54 -4.71
C GLN A 247 12.95 -21.25 -3.91
N GLY A 248 12.89 -21.29 -2.58
CA GLY A 248 13.13 -20.13 -1.73
C GLY A 248 11.99 -19.09 -1.73
N LYS A 249 10.82 -19.39 -2.31
CA LYS A 249 9.65 -18.51 -2.25
C LYS A 249 8.90 -18.72 -0.93
N LEU A 250 8.41 -17.64 -0.34
CA LEU A 250 7.54 -17.69 0.84
C LEU A 250 6.34 -18.62 0.57
N ASN A 251 6.10 -19.57 1.47
CA ASN A 251 4.95 -20.46 1.38
C ASN A 251 3.64 -19.69 1.58
N PRO A 252 2.50 -20.18 1.05
CA PRO A 252 1.21 -19.59 1.36
C PRO A 252 0.78 -19.87 2.81
N PRO A 253 -0.12 -19.05 3.40
CA PRO A 253 -0.54 -19.18 4.80
C PRO A 253 -1.08 -20.57 5.16
N VAL A 254 -1.73 -21.24 4.21
CA VAL A 254 -2.27 -22.59 4.38
C VAL A 254 -1.20 -23.63 4.74
N LYS A 255 0.08 -23.38 4.44
CA LYS A 255 1.21 -24.27 4.79
C LYS A 255 1.80 -24.02 6.17
N ALA A 256 1.43 -22.93 6.85
CA ALA A 256 1.84 -22.71 8.24
C ALA A 256 1.31 -23.84 9.14
N LYS A 257 2.16 -24.34 10.04
CA LYS A 257 1.78 -25.38 11.01
C LYS A 257 1.05 -24.81 12.22
N ASP A 258 1.41 -23.60 12.61
CA ASP A 258 0.82 -22.89 13.74
C ASP A 258 -0.62 -22.47 13.41
N THR A 259 -1.58 -23.08 14.11
CA THR A 259 -3.01 -22.86 13.91
C THR A 259 -3.48 -21.51 14.46
N TYR A 260 -2.88 -21.02 15.54
CA TYR A 260 -3.23 -19.73 16.12
C TYR A 260 -2.73 -18.58 15.25
N TYR A 261 -1.49 -18.66 14.77
CA TYR A 261 -0.98 -17.75 13.75
C TYR A 261 -1.87 -17.71 12.51
N LYS A 262 -2.32 -18.87 12.02
CA LYS A 262 -3.22 -18.95 10.87
C LYS A 262 -4.51 -18.16 11.10
N GLN A 263 -5.10 -18.27 12.30
CA GLN A 263 -6.29 -17.52 12.66
C GLN A 263 -6.02 -16.01 12.69
N LEU A 264 -4.93 -15.59 13.35
CA LEU A 264 -4.56 -14.17 13.42
C LEU A 264 -4.31 -13.57 12.03
N TYR A 265 -3.60 -14.31 11.17
CA TYR A 265 -3.32 -13.87 9.81
C TYR A 265 -4.57 -13.85 8.93
N ALA A 266 -5.50 -14.81 9.10
CA ALA A 266 -6.79 -14.80 8.43
C ALA A 266 -7.62 -13.57 8.82
N ASN A 267 -7.67 -13.23 10.12
CA ASN A 267 -8.35 -12.03 10.61
C ASN A 267 -7.76 -10.75 9.98
N LEU A 268 -6.42 -10.67 9.88
CA LEU A 268 -5.75 -9.55 9.19
C LEU A 268 -6.12 -9.50 7.71
N GLN A 269 -6.16 -10.64 7.02
CA GLN A 269 -6.54 -10.71 5.61
C GLN A 269 -8.00 -10.30 5.37
N ASP A 270 -8.92 -10.68 6.26
CA ASP A 270 -10.32 -10.29 6.15
C ASP A 270 -10.52 -8.79 6.44
N ALA A 271 -9.86 -8.25 7.45
CA ALA A 271 -9.86 -6.81 7.71
C ALA A 271 -9.29 -6.00 6.52
N LEU A 272 -8.22 -6.51 5.87
CA LEU A 272 -7.67 -5.87 4.66
C LEU A 272 -8.64 -5.88 3.48
N LYS A 273 -9.46 -6.93 3.33
CA LYS A 273 -10.49 -6.97 2.28
C LYS A 273 -11.57 -5.93 2.53
N ASP A 274 -11.96 -5.73 3.79
CA ASP A 274 -12.96 -4.72 4.12
C ASP A 274 -12.41 -3.30 3.92
N LEU A 275 -11.18 -3.03 4.36
CA LEU A 275 -10.51 -1.76 4.06
C LEU A 275 -10.37 -1.52 2.55
N ALA A 276 -10.07 -2.56 1.76
CA ALA A 276 -10.00 -2.44 0.31
C ALA A 276 -11.34 -2.01 -0.32
N LYS A 277 -12.47 -2.52 0.19
CA LYS A 277 -13.80 -2.12 -0.27
C LYS A 277 -14.10 -0.66 0.06
N ASP A 278 -13.68 -0.18 1.22
CA ASP A 278 -13.87 1.20 1.64
C ASP A 278 -13.00 2.17 0.82
N LEU A 279 -11.79 1.75 0.44
CA LEU A 279 -10.89 2.54 -0.41
C LEU A 279 -11.33 2.58 -1.89
N GLN A 280 -11.97 1.52 -2.39
CA GLN A 280 -12.31 1.39 -3.81
C GLN A 280 -13.14 2.57 -4.35
N PRO A 281 -14.23 3.04 -3.72
CA PRO A 281 -14.97 4.22 -4.17
C PRO A 281 -14.12 5.47 -4.30
N LYS A 282 -13.16 5.68 -3.37
CA LYS A 282 -12.24 6.84 -3.40
C LYS A 282 -11.32 6.85 -4.62
N VAL A 283 -10.99 5.68 -5.17
CA VAL A 283 -10.20 5.57 -6.40
C VAL A 283 -10.90 6.25 -7.58
N TYR A 284 -12.22 6.06 -7.70
CA TYR A 284 -13.03 6.68 -8.74
C TYR A 284 -13.39 8.12 -8.40
N GLU A 285 -13.74 8.40 -7.14
CA GLU A 285 -14.05 9.75 -6.66
C GLU A 285 -12.94 10.75 -6.98
N TYR A 286 -11.69 10.37 -6.70
CA TYR A 286 -10.51 11.21 -6.96
C TYR A 286 -9.95 11.06 -8.38
N GLY A 287 -10.52 10.20 -9.22
CA GLY A 287 -10.18 10.09 -10.64
C GLY A 287 -8.91 9.30 -10.95
N PHE A 288 -8.40 8.53 -9.99
CA PHE A 288 -7.28 7.61 -10.19
C PHE A 288 -7.64 6.47 -11.14
N LEU A 289 -8.92 6.07 -11.15
CA LEU A 289 -9.55 5.29 -12.22
C LEU A 289 -10.77 6.05 -12.74
N ARG A 290 -11.17 5.75 -13.98
CA ARG A 290 -12.27 6.43 -14.66
C ARG A 290 -13.19 5.39 -15.27
N GLU A 291 -14.50 5.61 -15.11
CA GLU A 291 -15.57 4.84 -15.77
C GLU A 291 -15.83 5.30 -17.21
#